data_AF-A0A0M3HM51-F1
#
_entry.id   AF-A0A0M3HM51-F1
#
_cell.length_a   1.000
_cell.length_b   1.000
_cell.length_c   1.000
_cell.angle_alpha   90.00
_cell.angle_beta   90.00
_cell.angle_gamma   90.00
#
_symmetry.space_group_name_H-M   'P 1'
#
loop_
_entity.id
_entity.type
_entity.pdbx_description
1 polymer ?
#
loop_
_entity_poly.entity_id
_entity_poly.type
_entity_poly.pdbx_seq_one_letter_code
_entity_poly.pdbx_strand_id
1 'polypeptide(L)'
;MEENIVGRASLYESNKGDFTVYTRTHCGCNYYEYSNTDTRWLHPSNKYQVNYYGQAGATTVQIDDGLLLVRHFLNGQLEIYRRSGEVTLVTPHGRRIEVIKDRNGFLRTEM
;
A
#
# COMPACT_ATOMS: atom_id res chain seq x y z
N MET A 1 16.18 9.29 -19.87
CA MET A 1 16.12 9.69 -18.45
C MET A 1 15.84 11.17 -18.40
N GLU A 2 14.83 11.56 -17.64
CA GLU A 2 14.36 12.94 -17.53
C GLU A 2 14.36 13.35 -16.06
N GLU A 3 14.69 14.61 -15.78
CA GLU A 3 14.65 15.17 -14.43
C GLU A 3 13.36 15.96 -14.27
N ASN A 4 12.63 15.70 -13.19
CA ASN A 4 11.36 16.37 -12.88
C ASN A 4 11.33 16.78 -11.40
N ILE A 5 10.22 17.37 -10.96
CA ILE A 5 10.04 17.86 -9.58
C ILE A 5 10.11 16.75 -8.50
N VAL A 6 9.93 15.48 -8.88
CA VAL A 6 9.92 14.33 -7.98
C VAL A 6 11.32 13.68 -7.92
N GLY A 7 12.03 13.65 -9.04
CA GLY A 7 13.38 13.13 -9.16
C GLY A 7 13.76 12.74 -10.59
N ARG A 8 14.61 11.72 -10.73
CA ARG A 8 15.10 11.23 -12.02
C ARG A 8 14.24 10.07 -12.52
N ALA A 9 13.54 10.30 -13.62
CA ALA A 9 12.59 9.36 -14.22
C ALA A 9 13.18 8.58 -15.41
N SER A 10 12.71 7.34 -15.55
CA SER A 10 13.00 6.42 -16.65
C SER A 10 11.71 5.70 -17.06
N LEU A 11 11.45 5.60 -18.37
CA LEU A 11 10.31 4.90 -18.92
C LEU A 11 10.75 3.52 -19.42
N TYR A 12 10.00 2.49 -19.04
CA TYR A 12 10.17 1.12 -19.50
C TYR A 12 8.87 0.66 -20.15
N GLU A 13 8.93 0.25 -21.41
CA GLU A 13 7.76 -0.20 -22.18
C GLU A 13 7.93 -1.68 -22.56
N SER A 14 6.81 -2.40 -22.56
CA SER A 14 6.73 -3.76 -23.06
C SER A 14 6.27 -3.77 -24.52
N ASN A 15 6.56 -4.87 -25.23
CA ASN A 15 6.08 -5.08 -26.61
C ASN A 15 4.55 -5.15 -26.74
N LYS A 16 3.82 -5.20 -25.61
CA LYS A 16 2.34 -5.23 -25.57
C LYS A 16 1.71 -3.85 -25.32
N GLY A 17 2.52 -2.80 -25.18
CA GLY A 17 2.06 -1.44 -24.88
C GLY A 17 1.91 -1.13 -23.39
N ASP A 18 2.21 -2.08 -22.51
CA ASP A 18 2.31 -1.80 -21.07
C ASP A 18 3.56 -0.98 -20.78
N PHE A 19 3.48 -0.09 -19.81
CA PHE A 19 4.61 0.74 -19.41
C PHE A 19 4.76 0.83 -17.89
N THR A 20 5.97 1.18 -17.46
CA THR A 20 6.28 1.58 -16.10
C THR A 20 7.19 2.79 -16.14
N VAL A 21 6.76 3.87 -15.50
CA VAL A 21 7.64 4.99 -15.18
C VAL A 21 8.30 4.71 -13.84
N TYR A 22 9.61 4.62 -13.83
CA TYR A 22 10.41 4.51 -12.61
C TYR A 22 11.07 5.85 -12.31
N THR A 23 10.81 6.39 -11.13
CA THR A 23 11.44 7.61 -10.63
C THR A 23 12.25 7.31 -9.38
N ARG A 24 13.56 7.59 -9.42
CA ARG A 24 14.37 7.70 -8.21
C ARG A 24 14.17 9.10 -7.65
N THR A 25 13.46 9.21 -6.53
CA THR A 25 13.12 10.51 -5.95
C THR A 25 14.35 11.22 -5.39
N HIS A 26 14.26 12.52 -5.14
CA HIS A 26 15.36 13.29 -4.53
C HIS A 26 15.76 12.78 -3.12
N CYS A 27 14.81 12.25 -2.36
CA CYS A 27 15.09 11.60 -1.06
C CYS A 27 15.60 10.15 -1.20
N GLY A 28 15.82 9.67 -2.42
CA GLY A 28 16.34 8.34 -2.70
C GLY A 28 15.29 7.23 -2.66
N CYS A 29 14.00 7.55 -2.58
CA CYS A 29 12.95 6.52 -2.67
C CYS A 29 12.81 6.01 -4.11
N ASN A 30 12.28 4.80 -4.23
CA ASN A 30 11.89 4.26 -5.53
C ASN A 30 10.39 4.48 -5.71
N TYR A 31 10.00 5.17 -6.78
CA TYR A 31 8.62 5.39 -7.16
C TYR A 31 8.34 4.76 -8.53
N TYR A 32 7.21 4.07 -8.65
CA TYR A 32 6.78 3.37 -9.85
C TYR A 32 5.36 3.79 -10.19
N GLU A 33 5.12 4.14 -11.45
CA GLU A 33 3.79 4.40 -12.00
C GLU A 33 3.57 3.41 -13.14
N TYR A 34 2.49 2.64 -13.05
CA TYR A 34 2.19 1.55 -13.97
C TYR A 34 1.10 1.96 -14.98
N SER A 35 1.11 1.37 -16.17
CA SER A 35 0.11 1.63 -17.23
C SER A 35 -1.34 1.35 -16.80
N ASN A 36 -1.54 0.49 -15.79
CA ASN A 36 -2.86 0.17 -15.24
C ASN A 36 -3.34 1.17 -14.17
N THR A 37 -2.70 2.33 -14.05
CA THR A 37 -2.97 3.40 -13.06
C THR A 37 -2.54 3.09 -11.62
N ASP A 38 -1.92 1.93 -11.38
CA ASP A 38 -1.34 1.64 -10.08
C ASP A 38 -0.06 2.44 -9.87
N THR A 39 0.26 2.71 -8.60
CA THR A 39 1.56 3.27 -8.23
C THR A 39 2.15 2.53 -7.04
N ARG A 40 3.48 2.50 -6.96
CA ARG A 40 4.22 1.91 -5.84
C ARG A 40 5.33 2.85 -5.42
N TRP A 41 5.38 3.17 -4.15
CA TRP A 41 6.48 3.90 -3.52
C TRP A 41 7.17 2.99 -2.51
N LEU A 42 8.50 2.99 -2.51
CA LEU A 42 9.33 2.18 -1.63
C LEU A 42 10.43 3.04 -1.02
N HIS A 43 10.44 3.11 0.31
CA HIS A 43 11.46 3.80 1.07
C HIS A 43 12.84 3.11 0.90
N PRO A 44 13.97 3.85 0.91
CA PRO A 44 15.32 3.27 0.76
C PRO A 44 15.65 2.14 1.73
N SER A 45 15.05 2.15 2.93
CA SER A 45 15.26 1.10 3.94
C SER A 45 14.54 -0.21 3.63
N ASN A 46 13.70 -0.25 2.59
CA ASN A 46 12.76 -1.34 2.28
C ASN A 46 11.75 -1.67 3.39
N LYS A 47 11.69 -0.86 4.45
CA LYS A 47 10.75 -1.06 5.58
C LYS A 47 9.36 -0.52 5.32
N TYR A 48 9.23 0.45 4.43
CA TYR A 48 7.96 1.12 4.15
C TYR A 48 7.66 1.04 2.66
N GLN A 49 6.48 0.53 2.35
CA GLN A 49 5.97 0.49 0.99
C GLN A 49 4.54 1.05 0.98
N VAL A 50 4.26 1.91 0.02
CA VAL A 50 2.91 2.42 -0.26
C VAL A 50 2.53 1.97 -1.66
N ASN A 51 1.36 1.34 -1.82
CA ASN A 51 0.82 1.04 -3.14
C ASN A 51 -0.55 1.69 -3.29
N TYR A 52 -0.80 2.36 -4.40
CA TYR A 52 -2.13 2.76 -4.81
C TYR A 52 -2.58 1.86 -5.96
N TYR A 53 -3.78 1.29 -5.84
CA TYR A 53 -4.41 0.44 -6.83
C TYR A 53 -5.52 1.23 -7.51
N GLY A 54 -5.25 1.74 -8.72
CA GLY A 54 -6.11 2.76 -9.34
C GLY A 54 -7.49 2.23 -9.70
N GLN A 55 -7.57 0.99 -10.22
CA GLN A 55 -8.85 0.35 -10.54
C GLN A 55 -9.67 -0.01 -9.31
N ALA A 56 -9.01 -0.34 -8.19
CA ALA A 56 -9.68 -0.70 -6.95
C ALA A 56 -10.02 0.52 -6.08
N GLY A 57 -9.44 1.70 -6.38
CA GLY A 57 -9.55 2.87 -5.53
C GLY A 57 -9.04 2.58 -4.11
N ALA A 58 -7.90 1.90 -3.99
CA ALA A 58 -7.38 1.46 -2.70
C ALA A 58 -5.91 1.85 -2.52
N THR A 59 -5.54 2.31 -1.33
CA THR A 59 -4.16 2.55 -0.92
C THR A 59 -3.77 1.53 0.13
N THR A 60 -2.58 0.94 0.01
CA THR A 60 -1.97 0.12 1.05
C THR A 60 -0.71 0.77 1.57
N VAL A 61 -0.48 0.68 2.87
CA VAL A 61 0.78 1.01 3.54
C VAL A 61 1.26 -0.24 4.26
N GLN A 62 2.39 -0.79 3.82
CA GLN A 62 3.03 -1.95 4.42
C GLN A 62 4.28 -1.51 5.19
N ILE A 63 4.42 -2.02 6.41
CA ILE A 63 5.55 -1.76 7.31
C ILE A 63 6.27 -3.08 7.64
N ASP A 64 7.60 -3.04 7.66
CA ASP A 64 8.52 -4.10 8.09
C ASP A 64 8.12 -5.49 7.56
N ASP A 65 7.96 -5.60 6.24
CA ASP A 65 7.59 -6.84 5.53
C ASP A 65 6.35 -7.52 6.13
N GLY A 66 5.25 -6.77 6.19
CA GLY A 66 3.95 -7.29 6.64
C GLY A 66 3.81 -7.41 8.15
N LEU A 67 4.66 -6.73 8.93
CA LEU A 67 4.39 -6.49 10.35
C LEU A 67 3.04 -5.79 10.54
N LEU A 68 2.80 -4.76 9.71
CA LEU A 68 1.56 -4.02 9.63
C LEU A 68 1.21 -3.78 8.15
N LEU A 69 -0.04 -4.00 7.79
CA LEU A 69 -0.61 -3.59 6.51
C LEU A 69 -1.87 -2.78 6.78
N VAL A 70 -1.83 -1.49 6.45
CA VAL A 70 -3.01 -0.63 6.46
C VAL A 70 -3.54 -0.56 5.03
N ARG A 71 -4.85 -0.74 4.84
CA ARG A 71 -5.53 -0.61 3.55
C ARG A 71 -6.68 0.36 3.68
N HIS A 72 -6.69 1.41 2.87
CA HIS A 72 -7.72 2.43 2.84
C HIS A 72 -8.37 2.44 1.46
N PHE A 73 -9.69 2.46 1.41
CA PHE A 73 -10.47 2.51 0.18
C PHE A 73 -11.09 3.90 -0.01
N LEU A 74 -11.30 4.33 -1.25
CA LEU A 74 -11.93 5.62 -1.57
C LEU A 74 -13.37 5.75 -1.03
N ASN A 75 -14.03 4.63 -0.73
CA ASN A 75 -15.34 4.64 -0.08
C ASN A 75 -15.28 4.94 1.44
N GLY A 76 -14.08 5.17 2.00
CA GLY A 76 -13.87 5.46 3.43
C GLY A 76 -13.66 4.21 4.30
N GLN A 77 -13.67 3.00 3.74
CA GLN A 77 -13.31 1.79 4.49
C GLN A 77 -11.82 1.78 4.82
N LEU A 78 -11.49 1.36 6.04
CA LEU A 78 -10.12 1.17 6.53
C LEU A 78 -9.96 -0.24 7.09
N GLU A 79 -8.92 -0.92 6.69
CA GLU A 79 -8.52 -2.23 7.20
C GLU A 79 -7.09 -2.13 7.73
N ILE A 80 -6.83 -2.71 8.90
CA ILE A 80 -5.51 -2.78 9.50
C ILE A 80 -5.23 -4.23 9.85
N TYR A 81 -4.27 -4.83 9.16
CA TYR A 81 -3.82 -6.19 9.37
C TYR A 81 -2.50 -6.19 10.12
N ARG A 82 -2.42 -6.97 11.20
CA ARG A 82 -1.20 -7.16 11.99
C ARG A 82 -0.67 -8.57 11.76
N ARG A 83 0.66 -8.75 11.76
CA ARG A 83 1.30 -10.07 11.56
C ARG A 83 0.80 -11.15 12.53
N SER A 84 0.43 -10.75 13.73
CA SER A 84 -0.10 -11.63 14.77
C SER A 84 -1.50 -12.20 14.47
N GLY A 85 -2.15 -11.70 13.41
CA GLY A 85 -3.45 -12.15 12.91
C GLY A 85 -4.61 -11.24 13.29
N GLU A 86 -4.40 -10.23 14.14
CA GLU A 86 -5.44 -9.27 14.49
C GLU A 86 -5.76 -8.34 13.31
N VAL A 87 -7.04 -8.06 13.17
CA VAL A 87 -7.58 -7.22 12.10
C VAL A 87 -8.49 -6.16 12.69
N THR A 88 -8.25 -4.90 12.34
CA THR A 88 -9.21 -3.82 12.58
C THR A 88 -9.89 -3.49 11.26
N LEU A 89 -11.22 -3.53 11.21
CA LEU A 89 -12.03 -3.04 10.11
C LEU A 89 -12.83 -1.83 10.59
N VAL A 90 -12.72 -0.70 9.88
CA VAL A 90 -13.60 0.45 10.04
C VAL A 90 -14.41 0.56 8.75
N THR A 91 -15.74 0.46 8.87
CA THR A 91 -16.64 0.58 7.73
C THR A 91 -16.73 2.05 7.27
N PRO A 92 -17.22 2.30 6.04
CA PRO A 92 -17.47 3.66 5.56
C PRO A 92 -18.30 4.56 6.49
N HIS A 93 -19.15 3.96 7.33
CA HIS A 93 -20.01 4.68 8.28
C HIS A 93 -19.37 4.84 9.67
N GLY A 94 -18.09 4.52 9.81
CA GLY A 94 -17.35 4.64 11.07
C GLY A 94 -17.57 3.51 12.07
N ARG A 95 -18.31 2.44 11.70
CA ARG A 95 -18.44 1.26 12.57
C ARG A 95 -17.10 0.53 12.61
N ARG A 96 -16.64 0.21 13.81
CA ARG A 96 -15.38 -0.49 14.06
C ARG A 96 -15.65 -1.96 14.41
N ILE A 97 -14.91 -2.85 13.80
CA ILE A 97 -14.93 -4.30 14.05
C ILE A 97 -13.49 -4.73 14.27
N GLU A 98 -13.24 -5.46 15.36
CA GLU A 98 -11.92 -5.92 15.75
C GLU A 98 -11.90 -7.44 15.77
N VAL A 99 -10.91 -8.05 15.13
CA VAL A 99 -10.57 -9.45 15.31
C VAL A 99 -9.31 -9.47 16.17
N ILE A 100 -9.43 -9.97 17.40
CA ILE A 100 -8.38 -9.95 18.41
C ILE A 100 -7.99 -11.39 18.74
N LYS A 101 -6.71 -11.61 18.99
CA LYS A 101 -6.20 -12.88 19.48
C LYS A 101 -6.30 -12.94 21.00
N ASP A 102 -6.99 -13.95 21.53
CA ASP A 102 -7.11 -14.14 22.97
C ASP A 102 -5.84 -14.76 23.58
N ARG A 103 -5.84 -14.94 24.91
CA ARG A 103 -4.71 -15.52 25.65
C ARG A 103 -4.39 -16.97 25.26
N ASN A 104 -5.36 -17.68 24.69
CA ASN A 104 -5.23 -19.07 24.25
C ASN A 104 -4.85 -19.15 22.76
N GLY A 105 -4.71 -18.01 22.07
CA GLY A 105 -4.38 -17.92 20.65
C GLY A 105 -5.58 -18.03 19.71
N PHE A 106 -6.81 -18.10 20.22
CA PHE A 106 -8.02 -18.10 19.39
C PHE A 106 -8.39 -16.69 18.96
N LEU A 107 -8.94 -16.56 17.74
CA LEU A 107 -9.43 -15.29 17.23
C LEU A 107 -10.87 -15.07 17.68
N ARG A 108 -11.15 -13.89 18.22
CA ARG A 108 -12.49 -13.43 18.59
C ARG A 108 -12.82 -12.13 17.88
N THR A 109 -14.06 -12.00 17.44
CA THR A 109 -14.58 -10.76 16.86
C THR A 109 -15.26 -9.90 17.93
N GLU A 110 -14.94 -8.61 17.97
CA GLU A 110 -15.60 -7.57 18.75
C GLU A 110 -16.18 -6.53 17.78
N MET A 111 -17.36 -5.99 18.11
CA MET A 111 -18.17 -5.13 17.23
C MET A 111 -18.66 -3.88 17.93
#